data_AF-A0A382AVY3-F1
#
_entry.id   AF-A0A382AVY3-F1
#
_cell.length_a   1.000
_cell.length_b   1.000
_cell.length_c   1.000
_cell.angle_alpha   90.00
_cell.angle_beta   90.00
_cell.angle_gamma   90.00
#
_symmetry.space_group_name_H-M   'P 1'
#
loop_
_entity.id
_entity.type
_entity.pdbx_description
1 polymer ?
#
loop_
_entity_poly.entity_id
_entity_poly.type
_entity_poly.pdbx_seq_one_letter_code
_entity_poly.pdbx_strand_id
1 'polypeptide(L)'
;MLSSPATARRGNLFSSLGMLIAIVATLLGEGIVEFQWIALGFVVGGMVGALAARLIAMTAMPEMVALFNGFGGLASLLVGSSALYLTPAESGFTLATIALAILIGGLSFTGSVIAWGNVSETISGRPVLFSGQRIVNGLLLVV
;
A
#
# COMPACT_ATOMS: atom_id res chain seq x y z
N MET A 1 11.37 -19.48 -3.48
CA MET A 1 12.07 -18.98 -4.69
C MET A 1 12.73 -17.64 -4.46
N LEU A 2 12.05 -16.67 -3.84
CA LEU A 2 12.67 -15.38 -3.51
C LEU A 2 13.69 -15.45 -2.36
N SER A 3 13.55 -16.43 -1.46
CA SER A 3 14.45 -16.67 -0.33
C SER A 3 15.80 -17.31 -0.68
N SER A 4 16.03 -17.70 -1.95
CA SER A 4 17.28 -18.31 -2.40
C SER A 4 17.88 -17.53 -3.58
N PRO A 5 19.16 -17.11 -3.52
CA PRO A 5 19.81 -16.37 -4.61
C PRO A 5 19.73 -17.06 -5.97
N ALA A 6 19.85 -18.39 -5.99
CA ALA A 6 19.82 -19.19 -7.23
C ALA A 6 18.47 -19.11 -7.96
N THR A 7 17.36 -18.86 -7.25
CA THR A 7 16.00 -18.85 -7.82
C THR A 7 15.31 -17.50 -7.77
N ALA A 8 15.97 -16.45 -7.23
CA ALA A 8 15.37 -15.14 -7.00
C ALA A 8 14.79 -14.49 -8.27
N ARG A 9 15.52 -14.53 -9.40
CA ARG A 9 15.05 -13.95 -10.68
C ARG A 9 13.75 -14.63 -11.18
N ARG A 10 13.69 -15.96 -11.10
CA ARG A 10 12.48 -16.72 -11.47
C ARG A 10 11.34 -16.45 -10.49
N GLY A 11 11.65 -16.32 -9.20
CA GLY A 11 10.67 -15.94 -8.18
C GLY A 11 9.99 -14.61 -8.52
N ASN A 12 10.76 -13.59 -8.89
CA ASN A 12 10.22 -12.28 -9.26
C ASN A 12 9.33 -12.35 -10.51
N LEU A 13 9.73 -13.15 -11.51
CA LEU A 13 8.91 -13.38 -12.70
C LEU A 13 7.55 -13.98 -12.34
N PHE A 14 7.51 -15.02 -11.50
CA PHE A 14 6.25 -15.62 -11.05
C PHE A 14 5.39 -14.62 -10.27
N SER A 15 5.98 -13.78 -9.41
CA SER A 15 5.24 -12.72 -8.73
C SER A 15 4.62 -11.72 -9.71
N SER A 16 5.36 -11.28 -10.71
CA SER A 16 4.85 -10.35 -11.73
C SER A 16 3.74 -10.95 -12.60
N LEU A 17 3.86 -12.22 -12.97
CA LEU A 17 2.84 -12.95 -13.72
C LEU A 17 1.58 -13.17 -12.89
N GLY A 18 1.72 -13.53 -11.61
CA GLY A 18 0.59 -13.67 -10.70
C GLY A 18 -0.19 -12.36 -10.53
N MET A 19 0.52 -11.24 -10.38
CA MET A 19 -0.11 -9.92 -10.33
C MET A 19 -0.83 -9.57 -11.64
N LEU A 20 -0.22 -9.84 -12.80
CA LEU A 20 -0.87 -9.62 -14.10
C LEU A 20 -2.16 -10.43 -14.24
N ILE A 21 -2.13 -11.72 -13.86
CA ILE A 21 -3.31 -12.60 -13.89
C ILE A 21 -4.41 -12.05 -12.98
N ALA A 22 -4.07 -11.61 -11.76
CA ALA A 22 -5.04 -11.03 -10.82
C ALA A 22 -5.72 -9.79 -11.42
N ILE A 23 -4.94 -8.87 -12.00
CA ILE A 23 -5.47 -7.66 -12.66
C ILE A 23 -6.43 -8.03 -13.79
N VAL A 24 -6.03 -8.94 -14.69
CA VAL A 24 -6.86 -9.37 -15.81
C VAL A 24 -8.14 -10.04 -15.31
N ALA A 25 -8.04 -10.94 -14.33
CA ALA A 25 -9.20 -11.61 -13.77
C ALA A 25 -10.20 -10.63 -13.13
N THR A 26 -9.70 -9.61 -12.40
CA THR A 26 -10.55 -8.55 -11.84
C THR A 26 -11.23 -7.74 -12.94
N LEU A 27 -10.52 -7.39 -14.03
CA LEU A 27 -11.08 -6.64 -15.15
C LEU A 27 -12.14 -7.39 -15.95
N LEU A 28 -12.18 -8.72 -15.86
CA LEU A 28 -13.22 -9.55 -16.46
C LEU A 28 -14.45 -9.72 -15.57
N GLY A 29 -14.44 -9.17 -14.36
CA GLY A 29 -15.58 -9.21 -13.43
C GLY A 29 -16.77 -8.41 -13.92
N GLU A 30 -17.98 -8.90 -13.61
CA GLU A 30 -19.22 -8.17 -13.88
C GLU A 30 -19.34 -6.93 -12.96
N GLY A 31 -19.89 -5.83 -13.47
CA GLY A 31 -20.10 -4.59 -12.70
C GLY A 31 -19.03 -3.50 -12.89
N ILE A 32 -18.08 -3.68 -13.81
CA ILE A 32 -17.14 -2.59 -14.18
C ILE A 32 -17.83 -1.64 -15.17
N VAL A 33 -18.20 -0.46 -14.67
CA VAL A 33 -18.98 0.52 -15.44
C VAL A 33 -18.07 1.47 -16.23
N GLU A 34 -16.90 1.83 -15.70
CA GLU A 34 -16.05 2.89 -16.29
C GLU A 34 -14.59 2.45 -16.50
N PHE A 35 -14.35 1.66 -17.54
CA PHE A 35 -12.99 1.24 -17.94
C PHE A 35 -12.05 2.40 -18.25
N GLN A 36 -12.57 3.57 -18.61
CA GLN A 36 -11.76 4.76 -18.91
C GLN A 36 -10.95 5.23 -17.69
N TRP A 37 -11.58 5.37 -16.52
CA TRP A 37 -10.87 5.78 -15.30
C TRP A 37 -9.91 4.70 -14.80
N ILE A 38 -10.30 3.43 -14.92
CA ILE A 38 -9.43 2.31 -14.55
C ILE A 38 -8.17 2.31 -15.42
N ALA A 39 -8.34 2.44 -16.74
CA ALA A 39 -7.21 2.50 -17.68
C ALA A 39 -6.34 3.73 -17.42
N LEU A 40 -6.95 4.90 -17.18
CA LEU A 40 -6.22 6.12 -16.86
C LEU A 40 -5.39 5.96 -15.57
N GLY A 41 -6.00 5.48 -14.49
CA GLY A 41 -5.31 5.24 -13.22
C GLY A 41 -4.19 4.21 -13.35
N PHE A 42 -4.44 3.12 -14.09
CA PHE A 42 -3.44 2.09 -14.36
C PHE A 42 -2.24 2.63 -15.13
N VAL A 43 -2.49 3.39 -16.21
CA VAL A 43 -1.44 3.96 -17.05
C VAL A 43 -0.65 5.03 -16.29
N VAL A 44 -1.32 5.96 -15.63
CA VAL A 44 -0.66 7.04 -14.89
C VAL A 44 0.12 6.48 -13.70
N GLY A 45 -0.51 5.66 -12.85
CA GLY A 45 0.15 5.05 -11.70
C GLY A 45 1.29 4.11 -12.10
N GLY A 46 1.06 3.28 -13.13
CA GLY A 46 2.07 2.38 -13.68
C GLY A 46 3.26 3.13 -14.27
N MET A 47 3.04 4.21 -15.01
CA MET A 47 4.13 5.04 -15.54
C MET A 47 4.91 5.72 -14.43
N VAL A 48 4.25 6.39 -13.49
CA VAL A 48 4.92 7.09 -12.38
C VAL A 48 5.74 6.09 -11.55
N GLY A 49 5.15 4.95 -11.18
CA GLY A 49 5.85 3.90 -10.44
C GLY A 49 7.04 3.31 -11.20
N ALA A 50 6.88 3.03 -12.51
CA ALA A 50 7.95 2.49 -13.33
C ALA A 50 9.11 3.48 -13.52
N LEU A 51 8.81 4.76 -13.71
CA LEU A 51 9.82 5.81 -13.84
C LEU A 51 10.55 6.01 -12.51
N ALA A 52 9.83 6.15 -11.39
CA ALA A 52 10.44 6.28 -10.07
C ALA A 52 11.34 5.08 -9.74
N ALA A 53 10.90 3.85 -10.03
CA ALA A 53 11.67 2.65 -9.79
C ALA A 53 12.96 2.54 -10.64
N ARG A 54 12.94 3.07 -11.86
CA ARG A 54 14.08 3.01 -12.80
C ARG A 54 15.09 4.13 -12.61
N LEU A 55 14.63 5.29 -12.15
CA LEU A 55 15.43 6.50 -12.07
C LEU A 55 16.07 6.73 -10.70
N ILE A 56 15.62 6.02 -9.65
CA ILE A 56 16.21 6.15 -8.32
C ILE A 56 17.66 5.64 -8.28
N ALA A 57 18.49 6.24 -7.43
CA ALA A 57 19.81 5.70 -7.12
C ALA A 57 19.70 4.40 -6.31
N MET A 58 20.59 3.44 -6.57
CA MET A 58 20.61 2.16 -5.84
C MET A 58 20.87 2.32 -4.33
N THR A 59 21.51 3.42 -3.92
CA THR A 59 21.73 3.78 -2.52
C THR A 59 20.46 4.26 -1.81
N ALA A 60 19.49 4.78 -2.56
CA ALA A 60 18.20 5.26 -2.08
C ALA A 60 17.07 4.22 -2.25
N MET A 61 17.42 2.96 -2.53
CA MET A 61 16.42 1.87 -2.58
C MET A 61 15.63 1.71 -1.27
N PRO A 62 16.22 1.82 -0.07
CA PRO A 62 15.46 1.63 1.17
C PRO A 62 14.32 2.64 1.36
N GLU A 63 14.54 3.92 1.05
CA GLU A 63 13.50 4.96 1.18
C GLU A 63 12.41 4.82 0.10
N MET A 64 12.78 4.42 -1.12
CA MET A 64 11.81 4.19 -2.19
C MET A 64 10.90 2.99 -1.89
N VAL A 65 11.47 1.92 -1.33
CA VAL A 65 10.70 0.75 -0.86
C VAL A 65 9.73 1.13 0.24
N ALA A 66 10.14 2.00 1.18
CA ALA A 66 9.26 2.51 2.22
C ALA A 66 8.05 3.25 1.62
N LEU A 67 8.27 4.21 0.70
CA LEU A 67 7.17 4.93 0.05
C LEU A 67 6.25 4.02 -0.77
N PHE A 68 6.82 3.07 -1.53
CA PHE A 68 6.03 2.16 -2.37
C PHE A 68 5.13 1.24 -1.54
N ASN A 69 5.57 0.82 -0.35
CA ASN A 69 4.70 0.12 0.58
C ASN A 69 3.54 1.02 1.04
N GLY A 70 3.83 2.29 1.34
CA GLY A 70 2.84 3.28 1.74
C GLY A 70 1.74 3.50 0.69
N PHE A 71 2.08 3.54 -0.60
CA PHE A 71 1.08 3.67 -1.66
C PHE A 71 0.11 2.47 -1.72
N GLY A 72 0.58 1.27 -1.39
CA GLY A 72 -0.31 0.11 -1.22
C GLY A 72 -1.29 0.28 -0.05
N GLY A 73 -0.81 0.80 1.08
CA GLY A 73 -1.65 1.17 2.22
C GLY A 73 -2.68 2.26 1.87
N LEU A 74 -2.26 3.29 1.14
CA LEU A 74 -3.15 4.36 0.67
C LEU A 74 -4.23 3.83 -0.27
N ALA A 75 -3.89 2.91 -1.18
CA ALA A 75 -4.87 2.24 -2.04
C ALA A 75 -5.91 1.48 -1.22
N SER A 76 -5.48 0.71 -0.21
CA SER A 76 -6.40 0.00 0.71
C SER A 76 -7.33 0.97 1.45
N LEU A 77 -6.78 2.10 1.94
CA LEU A 77 -7.56 3.13 2.62
C LEU A 77 -8.61 3.74 1.68
N LEU A 78 -8.22 4.15 0.47
CA LEU A 78 -9.14 4.79 -0.48
C LEU A 78 -10.23 3.82 -0.95
N VAL A 79 -9.89 2.58 -1.26
CA VAL A 79 -10.86 1.55 -1.68
C VAL A 79 -11.80 1.23 -0.52
N GLY A 80 -11.28 1.03 0.69
CA GLY A 80 -12.09 0.82 1.88
C GLY A 80 -13.05 1.99 2.17
N SER A 81 -12.55 3.23 2.08
CA SER A 81 -13.40 4.41 2.22
C SER A 81 -14.48 4.47 1.15
N SER A 82 -14.17 4.20 -0.12
CA SER A 82 -15.20 4.16 -1.17
C SER A 82 -16.26 3.09 -0.90
N ALA A 83 -15.86 1.91 -0.41
CA ALA A 83 -16.77 0.82 -0.08
C ALA A 83 -17.71 1.20 1.07
N LEU A 84 -17.21 1.94 2.07
CA LEU A 84 -18.00 2.44 3.19
C LEU A 84 -19.13 3.39 2.74
N TYR A 85 -18.88 4.23 1.72
CA TYR A 85 -19.83 5.23 1.25
C TYR A 85 -20.78 4.72 0.16
N LEU A 86 -20.30 3.85 -0.73
CA LEU A 86 -21.05 3.42 -1.92
C LEU A 86 -21.81 2.11 -1.71
N THR A 87 -21.37 1.27 -0.78
CA THR A 87 -21.98 -0.03 -0.51
C THR A 87 -22.52 -0.03 0.93
N PRO A 88 -23.86 0.00 1.11
CA PRO A 88 -24.44 -0.21 2.43
C PRO A 88 -23.90 -1.51 3.02
N ALA A 89 -23.32 -1.45 4.22
CA ALA A 89 -22.81 -2.64 4.87
C ALA A 89 -24.00 -3.53 5.28
N GLU A 90 -24.26 -4.57 4.50
CA GLU A 90 -25.36 -5.53 4.74
C GLU A 90 -25.17 -6.34 6.04
N SER A 91 -23.94 -6.42 6.55
CA SER A 91 -23.62 -7.15 7.78
C SER A 91 -22.55 -6.43 8.61
N GLY A 92 -22.58 -6.64 9.93
CA GLY A 92 -21.53 -6.16 10.84
C GLY A 92 -20.15 -6.73 10.52
N PHE A 93 -20.08 -7.92 9.91
CA PHE A 93 -18.82 -8.50 9.44
C PHE A 93 -18.24 -7.70 8.27
N THR A 94 -19.07 -7.37 7.26
CA THR A 94 -18.64 -6.54 6.13
C THR A 94 -18.13 -5.19 6.62
N LEU A 95 -18.85 -4.55 7.53
CA LEU A 95 -18.43 -3.27 8.12
C LEU A 95 -17.08 -3.40 8.85
N ALA A 96 -16.89 -4.47 9.64
CA ALA A 96 -15.64 -4.71 10.34
C ALA A 96 -14.46 -4.91 9.36
N THR A 97 -14.65 -5.65 8.27
CA THR A 97 -13.59 -5.83 7.25
C THR A 97 -13.23 -4.54 6.54
N ILE A 98 -14.21 -3.70 6.22
CA ILE A 98 -13.99 -2.37 5.63
C ILE A 98 -13.25 -1.46 6.61
N ALA A 99 -13.69 -1.42 7.87
CA ALA A 99 -13.05 -0.63 8.92
C ALA A 99 -11.58 -1.04 9.12
N LEU A 100 -11.29 -2.34 9.15
CA LEU A 100 -9.92 -2.85 9.24
C LEU A 100 -9.08 -2.51 8.01
N ALA A 101 -9.65 -2.59 6.80
CA ALA A 101 -8.95 -2.21 5.57
C ALA A 101 -8.56 -0.72 5.56
N ILE A 102 -9.45 0.16 6.05
CA ILE A 102 -9.18 1.59 6.20
C ILE A 102 -8.11 1.83 7.26
N LEU A 103 -8.27 1.23 8.45
CA LEU A 103 -7.35 1.42 9.58
C LEU A 103 -5.93 0.95 9.23
N ILE A 104 -5.79 -0.28 8.75
CA ILE A 104 -4.48 -0.85 8.40
C ILE A 104 -3.86 -0.10 7.21
N GLY A 105 -4.68 0.28 6.23
CA GLY A 105 -4.22 1.08 5.08
C GLY A 105 -3.66 2.44 5.50
N GLY A 106 -4.39 3.17 6.36
CA GLY A 106 -3.96 4.47 6.86
C GLY A 106 -2.73 4.39 7.76
N LEU A 107 -2.65 3.39 8.63
CA LEU A 107 -1.46 3.15 9.47
C LEU A 107 -0.23 2.79 8.63
N SER A 108 -0.40 1.93 7.61
CA SER A 108 0.69 1.56 6.70
C SER A 108 1.18 2.76 5.89
N PHE A 109 0.27 3.59 5.38
CA PHE A 109 0.62 4.81 4.65
C PHE A 109 1.37 5.80 5.53
N THR A 110 0.81 6.17 6.69
CA THR A 110 1.45 7.12 7.61
C THR A 110 2.79 6.62 8.15
N GLY A 111 2.87 5.34 8.53
CA GLY A 111 4.12 4.70 8.94
C GLY A 111 5.19 4.71 7.83
N SER A 112 4.79 4.48 6.59
CA SER A 112 5.69 4.52 5.42
C SER A 112 6.22 5.93 5.15
N VAL A 113 5.41 6.98 5.33
CA VAL A 113 5.86 8.38 5.19
C VAL A 113 6.89 8.72 6.26
N ILE A 114 6.67 8.31 7.52
CA ILE A 114 7.64 8.51 8.60
C ILE A 114 8.93 7.71 8.36
N ALA A 115 8.80 6.46 7.91
CA ALA A 115 9.96 5.60 7.58
C ALA A 115 10.79 6.20 6.43
N TRP A 116 10.14 6.67 5.37
CA TRP A 116 10.80 7.38 4.28
C TRP A 116 11.52 8.63 4.80
N GLY A 117 10.86 9.45 5.62
CA GLY A 117 11.46 10.66 6.19
C GLY A 117 12.69 10.37 7.04
N ASN A 118 12.69 9.26 7.80
CA ASN A 118 13.82 8.83 8.62
C ASN A 118 15.01 8.36 7.76
N VAL A 119 14.76 7.51 6.77
CA VAL A 119 15.80 6.92 5.91
C VAL A 119 16.39 7.94 4.92
N SER A 120 15.57 8.88 4.45
CA SER A 120 16.00 10.00 3.60
C SER A 120 16.71 11.12 4.36
N GLU A 121 16.87 10.98 5.68
CA GLU A 121 17.43 12.00 6.58
C GLU A 121 16.65 13.34 6.58
N THR A 122 15.45 13.38 5.99
CA THR A 122 14.54 14.54 6.04
C THR A 122 14.00 14.76 7.45
N ILE A 123 13.85 13.67 8.21
CA ILE A 123 13.46 13.64 9.62
C ILE A 123 14.59 13.00 10.42
N SER A 124 14.81 13.44 11.66
CA SER A 124 15.83 12.88 12.55
C SER A 124 15.69 11.35 12.69
N GLY A 125 16.80 10.64 12.45
CA GLY A 125 16.93 9.20 12.69
C GLY A 125 16.77 8.76 14.16
N ARG A 126 16.87 9.72 15.10
CA ARG A 126 16.79 9.43 16.55
C ARG A 126 15.37 9.03 16.96
N PRO A 127 15.22 8.00 17.83
CA PRO A 127 13.92 7.63 18.37
C PRO A 127 13.26 8.82 19.11
N VAL A 128 12.03 9.16 18.71
CA VAL A 128 11.20 10.13 19.42
C VAL A 128 10.44 9.39 20.52
N LEU A 129 10.79 9.67 21.78
CA LEU A 129 10.21 9.04 22.96
C LEU A 129 9.54 10.09 23.84
N PHE A 130 8.38 9.74 24.43
CA PHE A 130 7.70 10.59 25.40
C PHE A 130 7.10 9.77 26.55
N SER A 131 6.87 10.41 27.70
CA SER A 131 6.32 9.74 28.89
C SER A 131 4.92 9.20 28.62
N GLY A 132 4.68 7.92 28.91
CA GLY A 132 3.38 7.28 28.69
C GLY A 132 3.08 6.84 27.25
N GLN A 133 4.05 6.87 26.33
CA GLN A 133 3.86 6.53 24.90
C GLN A 133 3.13 5.21 24.64
N ARG A 134 3.41 4.16 25.41
CA ARG A 134 2.72 2.86 25.26
C ARG A 134 1.22 2.96 25.55
N ILE A 135 0.84 3.76 26.54
CA ILE A 135 -0.56 3.98 26.92
C ILE A 135 -1.25 4.80 25.83
N VAL A 136 -0.63 5.89 25.38
CA VAL A 136 -1.20 6.75 24.32
C VAL A 136 -1.39 5.95 23.02
N ASN A 137 -0.39 5.19 22.59
CA ASN A 137 -0.51 4.36 21.40
C ASN A 137 -1.58 3.28 21.53
N GLY A 138 -1.72 2.68 22.72
CA GLY A 138 -2.77 1.70 23.00
C GLY A 138 -4.17 2.32 22.93
N LEU A 139 -4.35 3.51 23.51
CA LEU A 139 -5.63 4.22 23.46
C LEU A 139 -5.99 4.65 22.03
N LEU A 140 -5.03 5.17 21.26
CA LEU A 140 -5.24 5.56 19.86
C LEU A 140 -5.64 4.39 18.94
N LEU A 141 -5.31 3.15 19.30
CA LEU A 141 -5.67 1.97 18.52
C LEU A 141 -7.07 1.44 18.86
N VAL A 142 -7.55 1.71 20.07
CA VAL A 142 -8.86 1.26 20.56
C VAL A 142 -9.96 2.25 20.23
N VAL A 143 -9.63 3.54 20.14
CA VAL A 143 -10.53 4.64 19.74
C VAL A 143 -10.64 4.70 18.22
#